data_AF-A0A6L7RY90-F1
#
_entry.id   AF-A0A6L7RY90-F1
#
_cell.length_a   1.000
_cell.length_b   1.000
_cell.length_c   1.000
_cell.angle_alpha   90.00
_cell.angle_beta   90.00
_cell.angle_gamma   90.00
#
_symmetry.space_group_name_H-M   'P 1'
#
loop_
_entity.id
_entity.type
_entity.pdbx_description
1 polymer ?
#
loop_
_entity_poly.entity_id
_entity_poly.type
_entity_poly.pdbx_seq_one_letter_code
_entity_poly.pdbx_strand_id
1 'polypeptide(L)'
;MVSKTDDTAIATAPQGHTVQDAITEYVMSIPDEKKRSIHPELSKFARWLGATNTLVSLRPSDISPYSETFGASASETNKQRVAAVKDFLNYVKKKGYIDVSLAPHIRVRKPTINAARGGAMRRRNSEVQITQQGYDEMVNRLEDLRVETIRLAEEIERAAASGDVRENSPL
;
A
#
# COMPACT_ATOMS: atom_id res chain seq x y z
N MET A 1 -44.38 2.54 17.89
CA MET A 1 -44.60 3.34 16.66
C MET A 1 -44.15 4.76 16.94
N VAL A 2 -43.49 5.39 15.95
CA VAL A 2 -42.87 6.74 15.94
C VAL A 2 -41.53 6.78 16.71
N SER A 3 -40.38 7.20 16.16
CA SER A 3 -40.03 8.35 15.30
C SER A 3 -38.87 7.96 14.34
N LYS A 4 -38.88 8.18 13.02
CA LYS A 4 -38.70 9.38 12.18
C LYS A 4 -37.34 10.13 12.34
N THR A 5 -36.54 10.00 11.27
CA THR A 5 -35.50 10.88 10.70
C THR A 5 -34.32 11.34 11.56
N ASP A 6 -33.10 10.98 11.16
CA ASP A 6 -32.29 11.95 10.42
C ASP A 6 -31.29 11.29 9.47
N ASP A 7 -31.27 11.90 8.29
CA ASP A 7 -30.37 11.71 7.18
C ASP A 7 -28.99 12.22 7.62
N THR A 8 -27.97 11.38 7.55
CA THR A 8 -26.58 11.87 7.56
C THR A 8 -25.87 11.21 6.41
N ALA A 9 -26.02 11.86 5.26
CA ALA A 9 -25.13 11.77 4.13
C ALA A 9 -23.68 11.86 4.60
N ILE A 10 -22.97 10.73 4.63
CA ILE A 10 -21.52 10.74 4.67
C ILE A 10 -21.03 10.81 3.23
N ALA A 11 -20.85 12.05 2.81
CA ALA A 11 -19.87 12.56 1.86
C ALA A 11 -19.28 11.54 0.85
N THR A 12 -19.77 11.64 -0.38
CA THR A 12 -19.07 11.22 -1.59
C THR A 12 -17.74 11.99 -1.71
N ALA A 13 -16.66 11.38 -1.25
CA ALA A 13 -15.28 11.74 -1.60
C ALA A 13 -14.88 11.05 -2.93
N PRO A 14 -13.91 11.57 -3.70
CA PRO A 14 -13.76 11.25 -5.12
C PRO A 14 -13.38 9.79 -5.32
N GLN A 15 -14.27 9.00 -5.94
CA GLN A 15 -14.07 7.69 -6.60
C GLN A 15 -12.75 6.95 -6.32
N GLY A 16 -12.46 6.70 -5.05
CA GLY A 16 -11.24 6.03 -4.59
C GLY A 16 -11.63 4.72 -3.96
N HIS A 17 -11.95 3.71 -4.78
CA HIS A 17 -12.26 2.38 -4.26
C HIS A 17 -11.10 1.89 -3.40
N THR A 18 -11.41 1.56 -2.14
CA THR A 18 -10.42 0.97 -1.24
C THR A 18 -10.11 -0.46 -1.69
N VAL A 19 -8.94 -0.96 -1.33
CA VAL A 19 -8.58 -2.36 -1.62
C VAL A 19 -9.62 -3.33 -1.05
N GLN A 20 -10.22 -3.04 0.11
CA GLN A 20 -11.24 -3.89 0.71
C GLN A 20 -12.54 -3.90 -0.09
N ASP A 21 -13.02 -2.74 -0.54
CA ASP A 21 -14.27 -2.65 -1.30
C ASP A 21 -14.17 -3.37 -2.65
N ALA A 22 -13.03 -3.26 -3.33
CA ALA A 22 -12.83 -4.00 -4.57
C ALA A 22 -12.72 -5.52 -4.33
N ILE A 23 -12.19 -5.95 -3.18
CA ILE A 23 -12.12 -7.38 -2.83
C ILE A 23 -13.51 -7.93 -2.55
N THR A 24 -14.36 -7.21 -1.81
CA THR A 24 -15.73 -7.65 -1.55
C THR A 24 -16.52 -7.74 -2.85
N GLU A 25 -16.42 -6.74 -3.73
CA GLU A 25 -17.02 -6.74 -5.06
C GLU A 25 -16.53 -7.93 -5.91
N TYR A 26 -15.21 -8.16 -5.94
CA TYR A 26 -14.62 -9.27 -6.68
C TYR A 26 -15.07 -10.64 -6.13
N VAL A 27 -15.10 -10.81 -4.82
CA VAL A 27 -15.55 -12.06 -4.17
C VAL A 27 -17.03 -12.32 -4.45
N MET A 28 -17.86 -11.27 -4.55
CA MET A 28 -19.27 -11.42 -4.95
C MET A 28 -19.41 -11.85 -6.42
N SER A 29 -18.46 -11.46 -7.29
CA SER A 29 -18.50 -11.75 -8.73
C SER A 29 -18.05 -13.17 -9.14
N ILE A 30 -17.39 -13.92 -8.25
CA ILE A 30 -16.85 -15.25 -8.54
C ILE A 30 -17.74 -16.39 -8.00
N PRO A 31 -17.62 -17.64 -8.52
CA PRO A 31 -18.34 -18.80 -7.98
C PRO A 31 -17.88 -19.23 -6.58
N ASP A 32 -18.81 -19.73 -5.74
CA ASP A 32 -18.57 -20.08 -4.33
C ASP A 32 -17.45 -21.09 -4.10
N GLU A 33 -17.24 -22.02 -5.04
CA GLU A 33 -16.16 -23.01 -4.99
C GLU A 33 -14.78 -22.35 -4.94
N LYS A 34 -14.59 -21.26 -5.71
CA LYS A 34 -13.34 -20.50 -5.76
C LYS A 34 -13.25 -19.47 -4.64
N LYS A 35 -14.38 -19.00 -4.09
CA LYS A 35 -14.39 -18.03 -2.97
C LYS A 35 -13.62 -18.55 -1.76
N ARG A 36 -13.80 -19.83 -1.41
CA ARG A 36 -13.18 -20.43 -0.21
C ARG A 36 -11.65 -20.43 -0.26
N SER A 37 -11.05 -20.58 -1.44
CA SER A 37 -9.60 -20.57 -1.61
C SER A 37 -9.04 -19.17 -1.87
N ILE A 38 -9.79 -18.32 -2.56
CA ILE A 38 -9.36 -16.97 -2.95
C ILE A 38 -9.50 -15.97 -1.80
N HIS A 39 -10.61 -16.02 -1.05
CA HIS A 39 -10.91 -15.07 0.02
C HIS A 39 -9.78 -14.91 1.06
N PRO A 40 -9.25 -15.99 1.68
CA PRO A 40 -8.19 -15.83 2.68
C PRO A 40 -6.90 -15.23 2.09
N GLU A 41 -6.63 -15.44 0.81
CA GLU A 41 -5.45 -14.89 0.14
C GLU A 41 -5.62 -13.40 -0.18
N LEU A 42 -6.80 -12.99 -0.64
CA LEU A 42 -7.11 -11.57 -0.83
C LEU A 42 -7.15 -10.82 0.50
N SER A 43 -7.66 -11.44 1.57
CA SER A 43 -7.63 -10.84 2.91
C SER A 43 -6.19 -10.63 3.42
N LYS A 44 -5.28 -11.59 3.18
CA LYS A 44 -3.84 -11.42 3.48
C LYS A 44 -3.23 -10.30 2.65
N PHE A 45 -3.57 -10.21 1.37
CA PHE A 45 -3.10 -9.15 0.48
C PHE A 45 -3.58 -7.77 0.94
N ALA A 46 -4.86 -7.62 1.29
CA ALA A 46 -5.42 -6.38 1.83
C ALA A 46 -4.74 -5.96 3.14
N ARG A 47 -4.53 -6.91 4.05
CA ARG A 47 -3.82 -6.64 5.32
C ARG A 47 -2.38 -6.21 5.08
N TRP A 48 -1.71 -6.78 4.08
CA TRP A 48 -0.33 -6.45 3.74
C TRP A 48 -0.20 -5.07 3.10
N LEU A 49 -1.09 -4.73 2.17
CA LEU A 49 -1.13 -3.39 1.57
C LEU A 49 -1.57 -2.33 2.58
N GLY A 50 -2.37 -2.70 3.58
CA GLY A 50 -3.02 -1.75 4.48
C GLY A 50 -4.46 -1.47 4.00
N ALA A 51 -5.41 -1.64 4.91
CA ALA A 51 -6.85 -1.59 4.60
C ALA A 51 -7.32 -0.23 4.04
N THR A 52 -6.60 0.85 4.34
CA THR A 52 -6.94 2.23 3.95
C THR A 52 -6.28 2.69 2.66
N ASN A 53 -5.46 1.85 2.01
CA ASN A 53 -4.83 2.25 0.77
C ASN A 53 -5.82 2.23 -0.39
N THR A 54 -5.83 3.32 -1.15
CA THR A 54 -6.66 3.48 -2.34
C THR A 54 -6.03 2.77 -3.53
N LEU A 55 -6.85 2.12 -4.35
CA LEU A 55 -6.36 1.38 -5.52
C LEU A 55 -5.63 2.29 -6.52
N VAL A 56 -6.04 3.55 -6.62
CA VAL A 56 -5.45 4.57 -7.49
C VAL A 56 -4.00 4.90 -7.13
N SER A 57 -3.62 4.77 -5.85
CA SER A 57 -2.26 5.06 -5.37
C SER A 57 -1.29 3.88 -5.54
N LEU A 58 -1.78 2.70 -5.93
CA LEU A 58 -0.96 1.49 -6.01
C LEU A 58 0.05 1.56 -7.15
N ARG A 59 1.34 1.57 -6.80
CA ARG A 59 2.43 1.51 -7.78
C ARG A 59 3.02 0.11 -7.88
N PRO A 60 3.64 -0.24 -9.01
CA PRO A 60 4.38 -1.50 -9.15
C PRO A 60 5.43 -1.74 -8.05
N SER A 61 6.10 -0.69 -7.58
CA SER A 61 7.09 -0.73 -6.49
C SER A 61 6.48 -1.14 -5.16
N ASP A 62 5.21 -0.79 -4.92
CA ASP A 62 4.51 -1.06 -3.67
C ASP A 62 4.04 -2.52 -3.61
N ILE A 63 3.91 -3.20 -4.76
CA ILE A 63 3.40 -4.58 -4.85
C ILE A 63 4.54 -5.60 -5.04
N SER A 64 5.65 -5.18 -5.65
CA SER A 64 6.83 -6.04 -5.85
C SER A 64 7.29 -6.77 -4.57
N PRO A 65 7.33 -6.14 -3.37
CA PRO A 65 7.76 -6.81 -2.14
C PRO A 65 6.79 -7.89 -1.64
N TYR A 66 5.50 -7.82 -2.01
CA TYR A 66 4.53 -8.85 -1.65
C TYR A 66 4.90 -10.23 -2.22
N SER A 67 5.62 -10.26 -3.35
CA SER A 67 6.11 -11.50 -3.96
C SER A 67 6.98 -12.34 -3.01
N GLU A 68 7.60 -11.72 -2.01
CA GLU A 68 8.47 -12.38 -1.04
C GLU A 68 7.68 -13.19 0.01
N THR A 69 6.39 -12.88 0.19
CA THR A 69 5.49 -13.58 1.13
C THR A 69 5.11 -14.98 0.66
N PHE A 70 5.19 -15.26 -0.64
CA PHE A 70 4.92 -16.60 -1.20
C PHE A 70 6.04 -17.59 -0.90
N GLY A 71 7.22 -17.11 -0.51
CA GLY A 71 8.39 -17.94 -0.25
C GLY A 71 9.03 -18.50 -1.52
N ALA A 72 10.17 -19.16 -1.35
CA ALA A 72 10.95 -19.73 -2.47
C ALA A 72 10.42 -21.09 -2.98
N SER A 73 9.32 -21.59 -2.41
CA SER A 73 8.76 -22.88 -2.80
C SER A 73 7.73 -22.70 -3.91
N ALA A 74 7.99 -23.32 -5.06
CA ALA A 74 7.05 -23.40 -6.19
C ALA A 74 5.96 -24.46 -5.97
N SER A 75 5.45 -24.57 -4.73
CA SER A 75 4.32 -25.44 -4.40
C SER A 75 3.10 -25.06 -5.23
N GLU A 76 2.28 -26.05 -5.59
CA GLU A 76 1.04 -25.85 -6.34
C GLU A 76 0.09 -24.89 -5.62
N THR A 77 0.05 -24.94 -4.29
CA THR A 77 -0.68 -23.99 -3.46
C THR A 77 -0.19 -22.56 -3.67
N ASN A 78 1.12 -22.31 -3.73
CA ASN A 78 1.65 -20.97 -3.97
C ASN A 78 1.34 -20.45 -5.37
N LYS A 79 1.31 -21.32 -6.39
CA LYS A 79 0.88 -20.94 -7.74
C LYS A 79 -0.59 -20.51 -7.74
N GLN A 80 -1.46 -21.27 -7.08
CA GLN A 80 -2.89 -20.94 -6.94
C GLN A 80 -3.10 -19.61 -6.20
N ARG A 81 -2.35 -19.38 -5.12
CA ARG A 81 -2.38 -18.10 -4.37
C ARG A 81 -1.96 -16.93 -5.24
N VAL A 82 -0.87 -17.06 -6.00
CA VAL A 82 -0.41 -16.03 -6.95
C VAL A 82 -1.42 -15.80 -8.07
N ALA A 83 -2.04 -16.86 -8.61
CA ALA A 83 -3.08 -16.75 -9.62
C ALA A 83 -4.29 -15.97 -9.10
N ALA A 84 -4.76 -16.28 -7.88
CA ALA A 84 -5.87 -15.57 -7.25
C ALA A 84 -5.63 -14.06 -7.12
N VAL A 85 -4.43 -13.65 -6.71
CA VAL A 85 -4.05 -12.24 -6.61
C VAL A 85 -3.93 -11.58 -7.99
N LYS A 86 -3.40 -12.30 -8.99
CA LYS A 86 -3.34 -11.79 -10.37
C LYS A 86 -4.72 -11.58 -10.97
N ASP A 87 -5.64 -12.53 -10.76
CA ASP A 87 -7.00 -12.44 -11.28
C ASP A 87 -7.74 -11.25 -10.67
N PHE A 88 -7.55 -11.01 -9.36
CA PHE A 88 -8.03 -9.81 -8.70
C PHE A 88 -7.43 -8.53 -9.30
N LEU A 89 -6.10 -8.44 -9.48
CA LEU A 89 -5.47 -7.24 -10.07
C LEU A 89 -5.92 -7.01 -11.52
N ASN A 90 -6.14 -8.06 -12.28
CA ASN A 90 -6.71 -7.98 -13.63
C ASN A 90 -8.16 -7.49 -13.61
N TYR A 91 -8.95 -7.93 -12.63
CA TYR A 91 -10.33 -7.46 -12.43
C TYR A 91 -10.35 -5.96 -12.11
N VAL A 92 -9.50 -5.51 -11.18
CA VAL A 92 -9.35 -4.10 -10.79
C VAL A 92 -8.92 -3.24 -11.99
N LYS A 93 -8.00 -3.73 -12.84
CA LYS A 93 -7.64 -3.05 -14.10
C LYS A 93 -8.82 -2.97 -15.07
N LYS A 94 -9.57 -4.06 -15.25
CA LYS A 94 -10.74 -4.09 -16.15
C LYS A 94 -11.85 -3.13 -15.69
N LYS A 95 -11.97 -2.91 -14.39
CA LYS A 95 -12.89 -1.93 -13.79
C LYS A 95 -12.41 -0.49 -13.91
N GLY A 96 -11.17 -0.25 -14.33
CA GLY A 96 -10.58 1.08 -14.48
C GLY A 96 -10.12 1.72 -13.17
N TYR A 97 -10.02 0.94 -12.08
CA TYR A 97 -9.53 1.44 -10.79
C TYR A 97 -8.01 1.68 -10.77
N ILE A 98 -7.28 1.01 -11.68
CA ILE A 98 -5.84 1.19 -11.90
C ILE A 98 -5.57 1.36 -13.39
N ASP A 99 -4.69 2.29 -13.72
CA ASP A 99 -4.26 2.52 -15.11
C ASP A 99 -3.18 1.49 -15.53
N VAL A 100 -2.23 1.23 -14.63
CA VAL A 100 -1.11 0.31 -14.87
C VAL A 100 -1.47 -1.11 -14.46
N SER A 101 -1.04 -2.11 -15.25
CA SER A 101 -1.21 -3.52 -14.87
C SER A 101 -0.22 -3.92 -13.78
N LEU A 102 -0.75 -4.25 -12.60
CA LEU A 102 0.04 -4.64 -11.43
C LEU A 102 0.28 -6.18 -11.37
N ALA A 103 -0.52 -6.95 -12.10
CA ALA A 103 -0.42 -8.42 -12.16
C ALA A 103 0.97 -8.98 -12.57
N PRO A 104 1.73 -8.36 -13.50
CA PRO A 104 3.05 -8.84 -13.89
C PRO A 104 4.09 -8.82 -12.75
N HIS A 105 3.90 -7.93 -11.77
CA HIS A 105 4.84 -7.71 -10.66
C HIS A 105 4.69 -8.73 -9.53
N ILE A 106 3.63 -9.55 -9.55
CA ILE A 106 3.44 -10.67 -8.63
C ILE A 106 4.00 -11.95 -9.26
N ARG A 107 5.05 -12.54 -8.68
CA ARG A 107 5.58 -13.84 -9.13
C ARG A 107 6.14 -14.66 -7.98
N VAL A 108 5.95 -15.98 -8.04
CA VAL A 108 6.68 -16.92 -7.17
C VAL A 108 8.15 -16.90 -7.58
N ARG A 109 9.06 -16.59 -6.65
CA ARG A 109 10.50 -16.70 -6.92
C ARG A 109 10.85 -18.17 -7.11
N LYS A 110 11.45 -18.51 -8.26
CA LYS A 110 12.08 -19.82 -8.44
C LYS A 110 13.33 -19.83 -7.55
N PRO A 111 13.57 -20.89 -6.75
CA PRO A 111 14.78 -20.98 -5.96
C PRO A 111 15.95 -21.08 -6.94
N THR A 112 16.73 -20.01 -7.06
CA THR A 112 18.03 -20.07 -7.72
C THR A 112 19.05 -20.52 -6.68
N ILE A 113 19.98 -21.38 -7.06
CA ILE A 113 21.03 -21.92 -6.17
C ILE A 113 21.80 -20.78 -5.48
N ASN A 114 21.87 -19.60 -6.10
CA ASN A 114 22.49 -18.40 -5.54
C ASN A 114 21.61 -17.64 -4.51
N ALA A 115 20.29 -17.78 -4.57
CA ALA A 115 19.37 -17.16 -3.61
C ALA A 115 19.32 -17.89 -2.27
N ALA A 116 19.77 -19.15 -2.17
CA ALA A 116 19.93 -19.84 -0.88
C ALA A 116 21.01 -19.17 -0.01
N ARG A 117 22.03 -18.56 -0.64
CA ARG A 117 23.07 -17.79 0.07
C ARG A 117 22.67 -16.33 0.31
N GLY A 118 21.86 -15.73 -0.57
CA GLY A 118 21.39 -14.34 -0.43
C GLY A 118 20.07 -14.14 0.34
N GLY A 119 19.23 -15.18 0.46
CA GLY A 119 17.93 -15.12 1.12
C GLY A 119 18.02 -15.01 2.65
N ALA A 120 19.07 -15.60 3.25
CA ALA A 120 19.41 -15.38 4.65
C ALA A 120 19.89 -13.94 4.92
N MET A 121 20.37 -13.21 3.89
CA MET A 121 20.83 -11.83 4.02
C MET A 121 19.66 -10.83 4.09
N ARG A 122 18.59 -11.05 3.31
CA ARG A 122 17.45 -10.11 3.22
C ARG A 122 16.39 -10.26 4.32
N ARG A 123 16.36 -11.41 5.00
CA ARG A 123 15.50 -11.63 6.18
C ARG A 123 16.19 -11.33 7.51
N ARG A 124 17.44 -10.88 7.49
CA ARG A 124 17.94 -10.14 8.65
C ARG A 124 17.26 -8.79 8.59
N ASN A 125 16.52 -8.45 9.64
CA ASN A 125 16.29 -7.05 10.00
C ASN A 125 17.52 -6.28 9.59
N SER A 126 17.37 -5.24 8.79
CA SER A 126 18.42 -4.25 8.61
C SER A 126 18.57 -3.54 9.95
N GLU A 127 19.17 -4.24 10.92
CA GLU A 127 19.76 -3.67 12.10
C GLU A 127 20.89 -2.81 11.56
N VAL A 128 20.55 -1.54 11.32
CA VAL A 128 21.54 -0.53 10.97
C VAL A 128 22.38 -0.40 12.23
N GLN A 129 23.55 -1.03 12.22
CA GLN A 129 24.52 -0.87 13.31
C GLN A 129 25.03 0.57 13.24
N ILE A 130 24.39 1.43 14.02
CA ILE A 130 24.78 2.82 14.18
C ILE A 130 25.81 2.90 15.31
N THR A 131 26.87 3.68 15.09
CA THR A 131 27.79 4.05 16.18
C THR A 131 27.10 5.06 17.08
N GLN A 132 27.51 5.17 18.35
CA GLN A 132 26.93 6.16 19.28
C GLN A 132 26.96 7.57 18.69
N GLN A 133 28.08 7.93 18.03
CA GLN A 133 28.22 9.20 17.31
C GLN A 133 27.15 9.39 16.22
N GLY A 134 26.89 8.35 15.41
CA GLY A 134 25.88 8.43 14.36
C GLY A 134 24.46 8.58 14.92
N TYR A 135 24.18 7.98 16.09
CA TYR A 135 22.90 8.15 16.77
C TYR A 135 22.69 9.59 17.20
N ASP A 136 23.70 10.19 17.82
CA ASP A 136 23.64 11.58 18.27
C ASP A 136 23.48 12.56 17.08
N GLU A 137 24.13 12.30 15.95
CA GLU A 137 23.94 13.06 14.71
C GLU A 137 22.50 12.97 14.17
N MET A 138 21.88 11.78 14.22
CA MET A 138 20.49 11.60 13.80
C MET A 138 19.50 12.29 14.74
N VAL A 139 19.76 12.26 16.05
CA VAL A 139 18.94 12.97 17.05
C VAL A 139 19.03 14.47 16.83
N ASN A 140 20.24 15.01 16.64
CA ASN A 140 20.43 16.44 16.36
C ASN A 140 19.70 16.85 15.08
N ARG A 141 19.82 16.05 14.01
CA ARG A 141 19.12 16.34 12.76
C ARG A 141 17.60 16.30 12.92
N LEU A 142 17.07 15.41 13.74
CA LEU A 142 15.63 15.38 14.05
C LEU A 142 15.16 16.64 14.79
N GLU A 143 15.94 17.12 15.75
CA GLU A 143 15.63 18.36 16.47
C GLU A 143 15.70 19.58 15.54
N ASP A 144 16.71 19.66 14.67
CA ASP A 144 16.82 20.73 13.68
C ASP A 144 15.60 20.77 12.74
N LEU A 145 15.18 19.61 12.23
CA LEU A 145 13.99 19.51 11.39
C LEU A 145 12.72 19.96 12.12
N ARG A 146 12.59 19.65 13.41
CA ARG A 146 11.44 20.10 14.21
C ARG A 146 11.41 21.63 14.34
N VAL A 147 12.55 22.25 14.63
CA VAL A 147 12.65 23.70 14.71
C VAL A 147 12.34 24.35 13.36
N GLU A 148 12.82 23.76 12.26
CA GLU A 148 12.55 24.23 10.90
C GLU A 148 11.05 24.17 10.56
N THR A 149 10.35 23.09 10.92
CA THR A 149 8.90 22.98 10.68
C THR A 149 8.09 24.05 11.39
N ILE A 150 8.46 24.42 12.62
CA ILE A 150 7.79 25.48 13.39
C ILE A 150 8.03 26.84 12.72
N ARG A 151 9.27 27.13 12.32
CA ARG A 151 9.61 28.38 11.61
C ARG A 151 8.86 28.50 10.28
N LEU A 152 8.82 27.43 9.50
CA LEU A 152 8.11 27.40 8.23
C LEU A 152 6.61 27.58 8.44
N ALA A 153 6.03 27.01 9.49
CA ALA A 153 4.62 27.22 9.83
C ALA A 153 4.31 28.69 10.15
N GLU A 154 5.18 29.38 10.90
CA GLU A 154 5.04 30.81 11.18
C GLU A 154 5.20 31.69 9.93
N GLU A 155 6.08 31.28 9.01
CA GLU A 155 6.28 31.97 7.73
C GLU A 155 5.07 31.80 6.81
N ILE A 156 4.49 30.59 6.75
CA ILE A 156 3.24 30.31 6.04
C ILE A 156 2.08 31.10 6.64
N GLU A 157 1.97 31.18 7.97
CA GLU A 157 0.91 31.95 8.64
C GLU A 157 1.05 33.45 8.34
N ARG A 158 2.27 34.00 8.37
CA ARG A 158 2.52 35.38 7.98
C ARG A 158 2.23 35.65 6.51
N ALA A 159 2.62 34.74 5.61
CA ALA A 159 2.31 34.84 4.18
C ALA A 159 0.80 34.75 3.89
N ALA A 160 0.08 33.91 4.65
CA ALA A 160 -1.38 33.80 4.58
C ALA A 160 -2.07 35.07 5.09
N ALA A 161 -1.57 35.66 6.19
CA ALA A 161 -2.08 36.92 6.72
C ALA A 161 -1.77 38.12 5.81
N SER A 162 -0.67 38.09 5.06
CA SER A 162 -0.33 39.12 4.05
C SER A 162 -1.07 38.95 2.71
N GLY A 163 -1.89 37.90 2.56
CA GLY A 163 -2.78 37.72 1.41
C GLY A 163 -2.08 37.30 0.11
N ASP A 164 -0.82 36.87 0.17
CA ASP A 164 0.02 36.56 -0.99
C ASP A 164 0.45 35.08 -1.04
N VAL A 165 -0.54 34.17 -0.94
CA VAL A 165 -0.31 32.71 -1.02
C VAL A 165 -0.74 32.14 -2.38
N ARG A 166 -1.36 32.95 -3.25
CA ARG A 166 -1.89 32.49 -4.55
C ARG A 166 -0.96 32.71 -5.74
N GLU A 167 0.15 33.46 -5.63
CA GLU A 167 1.06 33.69 -6.77
C GLU A 167 2.40 32.94 -6.72
N ASN A 168 2.84 32.40 -5.58
CA ASN A 168 4.15 31.73 -5.49
C ASN A 168 4.07 30.20 -5.41
N SER A 169 3.46 29.58 -6.43
CA SER A 169 3.66 28.14 -6.71
C SER A 169 4.37 28.01 -8.06
N PRO A 170 5.58 27.43 -8.12
CA PRO A 170 6.26 27.22 -9.39
C PRO A 170 5.49 26.15 -10.20
N LEU A 171 5.28 26.46 -11.49
CA LEU A 171 4.78 25.53 -12.53
C LEU A 171 5.64 24.28 -12.65
#